data_AF-A0A4R3LJ41-F1
#
_entry.id   AF-A0A4R3LJ41-F1
#
_cell.length_a   1.000
_cell.length_b   1.000
_cell.length_c   1.000
_cell.angle_alpha   90.00
_cell.angle_beta   90.00
_cell.angle_gamma   90.00
#
_symmetry.space_group_name_H-M   'P 1'
#
loop_
_entity.id
_entity.type
_entity.pdbx_description
1 polymer ?
#
loop_
_entity_poly.entity_id
_entity_poly.type
_entity_poly.pdbx_seq_one_letter_code
_entity_poly.pdbx_strand_id
1 'polypeptide(L)'
;MAAHRGVGRYAKIVGMTDRRKLPIGIQTFAKIRGEGCYYVDKTPLIARLAEQGSFYFLSRPRRFGKSLLIDTIAEAFAGQRALFEGGEAAVALGVDPAVA
;
A
#
# COMPACT_ATOMS: atom_id res chain seq x y z
N MET A 1 -43.54 11.86 34.52
CA MET A 1 -43.69 11.27 33.16
C MET A 1 -43.08 12.23 32.15
N ALA A 2 -42.46 11.67 31.11
CA ALA A 2 -41.87 12.29 29.92
C ALA A 2 -40.48 12.94 30.07
N ALA A 3 -39.47 12.08 30.03
CA ALA A 3 -38.11 12.38 29.61
C ALA A 3 -38.01 12.50 28.07
N HIS A 4 -36.86 13.03 27.62
CA HIS A 4 -36.30 12.96 26.26
C HIS A 4 -36.77 13.98 25.21
N ARG A 5 -36.08 15.12 25.14
CA ARG A 5 -35.72 15.73 23.85
C ARG A 5 -34.21 15.58 23.67
N GLY A 6 -33.84 14.65 22.79
CA GLY A 6 -32.48 14.20 22.57
C GLY A 6 -31.55 15.31 22.12
N VAL A 7 -30.60 15.64 22.99
CA VAL A 7 -29.42 16.42 22.64
C VAL A 7 -28.41 15.46 22.00
N GLY A 8 -28.74 14.97 20.80
CA GLY A 8 -27.86 14.13 19.99
C GLY A 8 -27.07 14.96 19.01
N ARG A 9 -26.33 15.97 19.49
CA ARG A 9 -25.28 16.61 18.71
C ARG A 9 -24.19 15.56 18.52
N TYR A 10 -24.24 14.80 17.43
CA TYR A 10 -23.04 14.16 16.90
C TYR A 10 -22.11 15.29 16.48
N ALA A 11 -21.41 15.83 17.47
CA ALA A 11 -20.31 16.73 17.29
C ALA A 11 -19.38 16.04 16.29
N LYS A 12 -19.30 16.64 15.10
CA LYS A 12 -18.22 16.46 14.14
C LYS A 12 -16.93 16.37 14.96
N ILE A 13 -16.37 15.17 15.09
CA ILE A 13 -14.98 14.99 15.47
C ILE A 13 -14.19 15.46 14.25
N VAL A 14 -14.13 16.78 14.08
CA VAL A 14 -13.23 17.44 13.15
C VAL A 14 -11.97 17.71 13.95
N GLY A 15 -10.92 16.96 13.60
CA GLY A 15 -9.55 17.20 14.02
C GLY A 15 -8.92 16.00 14.73
N MET A 16 -8.33 15.06 13.97
CA MET A 16 -6.93 14.62 14.15
C MET A 16 -6.59 13.46 13.18
N THR A 17 -5.58 13.67 12.33
CA THR A 17 -4.95 12.76 11.34
C THR A 17 -5.78 12.35 10.12
N ASP A 18 -5.30 12.78 8.94
CA ASP A 18 -5.73 12.27 7.63
C ASP A 18 -5.25 10.82 7.49
N ARG A 19 -6.01 9.89 8.08
CA ARG A 19 -5.64 8.47 8.06
C ARG A 19 -5.96 7.91 6.68
N ARG A 20 -4.92 7.38 6.03
CA ARG A 20 -5.07 6.64 4.77
C ARG A 20 -6.00 5.43 4.95
N LYS A 21 -6.64 4.99 3.88
CA LYS A 21 -7.50 3.81 3.91
C LYS A 21 -6.64 2.54 3.95
N LEU A 22 -7.09 1.51 4.68
CA LEU A 22 -6.48 0.17 4.57
C LEU A 22 -6.93 -0.47 3.25
N PRO A 23 -6.03 -1.10 2.48
CA PRO A 23 -6.34 -1.68 1.17
C PRO A 23 -7.03 -3.05 1.31
N ILE A 24 -8.17 -3.11 1.98
CA ILE A 24 -8.89 -4.36 2.22
C ILE A 24 -9.47 -4.88 0.91
N GLY A 25 -9.02 -6.07 0.48
CA GLY A 25 -9.48 -6.70 -0.77
C GLY A 25 -8.86 -6.12 -2.04
N ILE A 26 -8.00 -5.10 -1.92
CA ILE A 26 -7.23 -4.58 -3.05
C ILE A 26 -5.95 -5.40 -3.18
N GLN A 27 -5.69 -5.93 -4.36
CA GLN A 27 -4.52 -6.75 -4.66
C GLN A 27 -3.66 -6.17 -5.78
N THR A 28 -4.04 -5.00 -6.30
CA THR A 28 -3.33 -4.32 -7.38
C THR A 28 -2.55 -3.13 -6.82
N PHE A 29 -1.25 -3.09 -7.12
CA PHE A 29 -0.32 -2.08 -6.64
C PHE A 29 -0.70 -0.69 -7.15
N ALA A 30 -1.03 -0.57 -8.45
CA ALA A 30 -1.47 0.69 -9.04
C ALA A 30 -2.68 1.30 -8.33
N LYS A 31 -3.65 0.48 -7.90
CA LYS A 31 -4.84 0.95 -7.18
C LYS A 31 -4.50 1.41 -5.76
N ILE A 32 -3.61 0.70 -5.07
CA ILE A 32 -3.12 1.10 -3.74
C ILE A 32 -2.43 2.46 -3.81
N ARG A 33 -1.57 2.67 -4.81
CA ARG A 33 -0.87 3.94 -5.04
C ARG A 33 -1.85 5.05 -5.42
N GLY A 34 -2.73 4.82 -6.40
CA GLY A 34 -3.71 5.81 -6.88
C GLY A 34 -4.76 6.21 -5.85
N GLU A 35 -5.19 5.32 -4.97
CA GLU A 35 -6.15 5.63 -3.90
C GLU A 35 -5.48 6.18 -2.63
N GLY A 36 -4.15 6.33 -2.61
CA GLY A 36 -3.42 6.78 -1.43
C GLY A 36 -3.64 5.87 -0.21
N CYS A 37 -3.78 4.56 -0.44
CA CYS A 37 -3.99 3.59 0.64
C CYS A 37 -2.70 3.39 1.45
N TYR A 38 -2.84 2.84 2.66
CA TYR A 38 -1.69 2.32 3.38
C TYR A 38 -1.04 1.19 2.57
N TYR A 39 0.26 1.33 2.33
CA TYR A 39 1.10 0.33 1.68
C TYR A 39 2.34 0.13 2.54
N VAL A 40 2.66 -1.13 2.85
CA VAL A 40 3.95 -1.45 3.46
C VAL A 40 4.90 -1.72 2.32
N ASP A 41 5.88 -0.84 2.15
CA ASP A 41 6.82 -0.98 1.07
C ASP A 41 7.71 -2.22 1.26
N LYS A 42 7.69 -3.10 0.27
CA LYS A 42 8.54 -4.30 0.18
C LYS A 42 9.42 -4.28 -1.06
N THR A 43 9.50 -3.17 -1.77
CA THR A 43 10.29 -3.04 -2.98
C THR A 43 11.79 -3.27 -2.77
N PRO A 44 12.42 -2.96 -1.62
CA PRO A 44 13.82 -3.35 -1.37
C PRO A 44 13.99 -4.88 -1.26
N LEU A 45 12.97 -5.57 -0.73
CA LEU A 45 12.96 -7.04 -0.73
C LEU A 45 12.85 -7.56 -2.16
N ILE A 46 11.97 -6.98 -2.98
CA ILE A 46 11.82 -7.37 -4.40
C ILE A 46 13.15 -7.24 -5.15
N ALA A 47 13.88 -6.13 -4.97
CA ALA A 47 15.19 -5.94 -5.59
C ALA A 47 16.18 -7.05 -5.20
N ARG A 48 16.28 -7.37 -3.91
CA ARG A 48 17.12 -8.49 -3.43
C ARG A 48 16.69 -9.83 -4.01
N LEU A 49 15.38 -10.07 -4.12
CA LEU A 49 14.85 -11.30 -4.69
C LEU A 49 15.23 -11.43 -6.18
N ALA A 50 15.16 -10.33 -6.93
CA ALA A 50 15.53 -10.31 -8.34
C ALA A 50 17.02 -10.56 -8.59
N GLU A 51 17.90 -10.10 -7.70
CA GLU A 51 19.35 -10.24 -7.85
C GLU A 51 19.89 -11.59 -7.37
N GLN A 52 19.29 -12.17 -6.32
CA GLN A 52 19.93 -13.24 -5.54
C GLN A 52 19.34 -14.63 -5.74
N GLY A 53 18.11 -14.76 -6.25
CA GLY A 53 17.45 -16.06 -6.31
C GLY A 53 17.02 -16.51 -7.69
N SER A 54 16.95 -17.83 -7.82
CA SER A 54 16.43 -18.52 -9.01
C SER A 54 14.98 -18.99 -8.82
N PHE A 55 14.59 -19.36 -7.60
CA PHE A 55 13.26 -19.88 -7.30
C PHE A 55 12.81 -19.50 -5.89
N TYR A 56 11.55 -19.07 -5.77
CA TYR A 56 10.94 -18.67 -4.49
C TYR A 56 9.60 -19.38 -4.25
N PHE A 57 9.49 -20.02 -3.09
CA PHE A 57 8.22 -20.57 -2.62
C PHE A 57 7.47 -19.55 -1.76
N LEU A 58 6.31 -19.10 -2.24
CA LEU A 58 5.41 -18.26 -1.47
C LEU A 58 4.44 -19.15 -0.66
N SER A 59 4.72 -19.33 0.63
CA SER A 59 3.91 -20.16 1.54
C SER A 59 2.42 -19.79 1.51
N ARG A 60 1.50 -20.72 1.79
CA ARG A 60 0.04 -20.54 1.60
C ARG A 60 -0.80 -19.95 2.77
N PRO A 61 -0.30 -19.06 3.67
CA PRO A 61 -1.21 -18.34 4.58
C PRO A 61 -2.24 -17.49 3.81
N ARG A 62 -3.54 -17.60 4.16
CA ARG A 62 -4.58 -16.77 3.50
C ARG A 62 -4.38 -15.29 3.79
N ARG A 63 -4.68 -14.44 2.80
CA ARG A 63 -4.71 -12.96 2.90
C ARG A 63 -3.39 -12.31 3.38
N PHE A 64 -2.26 -12.99 3.17
CA PHE A 64 -0.94 -12.49 3.57
C PHE A 64 -0.28 -11.56 2.53
N GLY A 65 -1.03 -11.02 1.57
CA GLY A 65 -0.50 -10.06 0.59
C GLY A 65 0.36 -10.65 -0.53
N LYS A 66 0.39 -11.98 -0.73
CA LYS A 66 1.17 -12.62 -1.82
C LYS A 66 0.79 -12.13 -3.22
N SER A 67 -0.51 -12.00 -3.50
CA SER A 67 -0.95 -11.53 -4.81
C SER A 67 -0.50 -10.09 -5.06
N LEU A 68 -0.59 -9.24 -4.02
CA LEU A 68 -0.09 -7.87 -4.11
C LEU A 68 1.42 -7.82 -4.33
N LEU A 69 2.19 -8.71 -3.69
CA LEU A 69 3.63 -8.83 -3.93
C LEU A 69 3.93 -9.21 -5.39
N ILE A 70 3.24 -10.21 -5.93
CA ILE A 70 3.41 -10.64 -7.33
C ILE A 70 3.04 -9.52 -8.29
N ASP A 71 1.94 -8.81 -8.04
CA ASP A 71 1.50 -7.66 -8.82
C ASP A 71 2.54 -6.53 -8.78
N THR A 72 3.07 -6.20 -7.60
CA THR A 72 4.15 -5.21 -7.44
C THR A 72 5.40 -5.61 -8.23
N ILE A 73 5.77 -6.89 -8.21
CA ILE A 73 6.88 -7.43 -9.02
C ILE A 73 6.56 -7.21 -10.51
N ALA A 74 5.37 -7.59 -10.96
CA ALA A 74 4.98 -7.42 -12.36
C ALA A 74 5.09 -5.95 -12.82
N GLU A 75 4.60 -5.00 -12.02
CA GLU A 75 4.71 -3.57 -12.29
C GLU A 75 6.18 -3.09 -12.34
N ALA A 76 7.03 -3.60 -11.46
CA ALA A 76 8.45 -3.26 -11.44
C ALA A 76 9.16 -3.72 -12.72
N PHE A 77 8.92 -4.96 -13.16
CA PHE A 77 9.51 -5.52 -14.37
C PHE A 77 8.87 -4.99 -15.65
N ALA A 78 7.64 -4.48 -15.59
CA ALA A 78 7.00 -3.74 -16.68
C ALA A 78 7.54 -2.30 -16.82
N GLY A 79 8.40 -1.85 -15.90
CA GLY A 79 9.02 -0.52 -15.95
C GLY A 79 8.10 0.62 -15.55
N GLN A 80 7.08 0.36 -14.72
CA GLN A 80 6.07 1.34 -14.30
C GLN A 80 6.57 2.28 -13.19
N ARG A 81 7.63 3.05 -13.51
CA ARG A 81 8.42 3.87 -12.58
C ARG A 81 7.58 4.79 -11.68
N ALA A 82 6.55 5.43 -12.24
CA ALA A 82 5.69 6.37 -11.50
C ALA A 82 5.01 5.72 -10.28
N LEU A 83 4.75 4.42 -10.31
CA LEU A 83 4.13 3.72 -9.17
C LEU A 83 5.08 3.60 -7.96
N PHE A 84 6.38 3.73 -8.17
CA PHE A 84 7.43 3.54 -7.16
C PHE A 84 7.98 4.86 -6.60
N GLU A 85 7.48 6.01 -7.05
CA GLU A 85 7.85 7.33 -6.51
C GLU A 85 7.58 7.39 -4.99
N GLY A 86 8.55 7.92 -4.23
CA GLY A 86 8.44 8.02 -2.77
C GLY A 86 8.48 6.69 -2.02
N GLY A 87 8.74 5.58 -2.73
CA GLY A 87 8.99 4.27 -2.13
C GLY A 87 10.45 4.10 -1.70
N GLU A 88 10.71 3.14 -0.81
CA GLU A 88 12.03 2.81 -0.28
C GLU A 88 13.02 2.38 -1.38
N ALA A 89 12.54 1.73 -2.45
CA ALA A 89 13.38 1.34 -3.59
C ALA A 89 13.39 2.35 -4.74
N ALA A 90 12.80 3.55 -4.59
CA ALA A 90 12.73 4.55 -5.66
C ALA A 90 14.11 4.79 -6.29
N VAL A 91 15.16 4.99 -5.48
CA VAL A 91 16.54 5.19 -5.96
C VAL A 91 17.07 3.99 -6.76
N ALA A 92 16.82 2.76 -6.28
CA ALA A 92 17.27 1.54 -6.97
C ALA A 92 16.57 1.34 -8.32
N LEU A 93 15.34 1.84 -8.45
CA LEU A 93 14.57 1.84 -9.69
C LEU A 93 14.86 3.07 -10.56
N GLY A 94 15.76 3.96 -10.13
CA GLY A 94 16.08 5.24 -10.78
C GLY A 94 14.90 6.21 -10.82
N VAL A 95 14.09 6.20 -9.77
CA VAL A 95 12.91 7.02 -9.53
C VAL A 95 13.22 7.98 -8.38
N ASP A 96 12.62 9.18 -8.39
CA ASP A 96 12.86 10.19 -7.36
C ASP A 96 12.27 9.75 -6.00
N PRO A 97 13.09 9.59 -4.94
CA PRO A 97 12.60 9.25 -3.60
C PRO A 97 11.91 10.41 -2.88
N ALA A 98 12.05 11.66 -3.34
CA ALA A 98 11.51 12.85 -2.67
C ALA A 98 10.03 13.11 -2.95
N VAL A 99 9.42 12.38 -3.88
CA VAL A 99 8.01 12.52 -4.28
C VAL A 99 7.16 11.51 -3.50
N ALA A 100 6.62 11.89 -2.35
CA ALA A 100 5.81 11.00 -1.48
C ALA A 100 4.33 11.40 -1.41
#